data_AF-A0A814HRP7-F1
#
_entry.id   AF-A0A814HRP7-F1
#
_cell.length_a   1.000
_cell.length_b   1.000
_cell.length_c   1.000
_cell.angle_alpha   90.00
_cell.angle_beta   90.00
_cell.angle_gamma   90.00
#
_symmetry.space_group_name_H-M   'P 1'
#
loop_
_entity.id
_entity.type
_entity.pdbx_description
1 polymer ?
#
loop_
_entity_poly.entity_id
_entity_poly.type
_entity_poly.pdbx_seq_one_letter_code
_entity_poly.pdbx_strand_id
1 'polypeptide(L)'
;MSDAESEHDEGAEEVEDENKSENEGEEEEKSEHGEEEAQEEAREEVPLTDEIIVQSLSLLAKTGNGLAHAYTRFEATNRNLTDITRLEPFVHLRFVDLSNNGLRTITSLSRLKFLLTLKLDANELSSFDLPPFPYLQTLRLSENRIRSMNGIEQPRLEILNLNQNQIESCEGLDQSKLPNLMTLELRQNRLTTTKGLSLPNLKNLFLAANEITKLEDLTELSRLTLLHLRDNKVGTLDGFSENMKQLQYVNLRANEVTDPEELKKLAVLPMLRALVLLETPLSETDSYRTDVLVALDKLERLDKDQYDEDERAEADDERKRRAEESQEAATEDGSKAGDATEGGD
;
A
#
# COMPACT_ATOMS: atom_id res chain seq x y z
N MET A 1 31.74 -2.89 -37.24
CA MET A 1 30.68 -3.57 -38.04
C MET A 1 30.26 -4.77 -37.23
N SER A 2 29.13 -4.83 -36.53
CA SER A 2 27.95 -3.98 -36.31
C SER A 2 27.25 -4.69 -35.13
N ASP A 3 26.99 -4.01 -34.01
CA ASP A 3 25.73 -3.31 -33.70
C ASP A 3 24.48 -4.21 -33.79
N ALA A 4 23.85 -4.41 -32.62
CA ALA A 4 22.42 -4.67 -32.37
C ALA A 4 22.28 -4.89 -30.84
N GLU A 5 22.25 -3.82 -30.04
CA GLU A 5 21.07 -3.00 -29.68
C GLU A 5 20.16 -3.68 -28.64
N SER A 6 20.10 -3.00 -27.50
CA SER A 6 19.27 -3.19 -26.32
C SER A 6 17.91 -2.53 -26.52
N GLU A 7 16.83 -3.23 -26.18
CA GLU A 7 15.49 -2.66 -25.95
C GLU A 7 15.22 -2.78 -24.44
N HIS A 8 15.50 -1.73 -23.68
CA HIS A 8 14.61 -0.62 -23.28
C HIS A 8 13.48 -1.03 -22.32
N ASP A 9 13.74 -0.64 -21.07
CA ASP A 9 12.91 -0.60 -19.89
C ASP A 9 12.06 0.68 -19.92
N GLU A 10 10.76 0.53 -20.17
CA GLU A 10 9.76 1.60 -20.04
C GLU A 10 8.53 1.00 -19.37
N GLY A 11 8.36 1.26 -18.08
CA GLY A 11 7.25 0.69 -17.32
C GLY A 11 7.12 1.23 -15.89
N ALA A 12 7.37 2.52 -15.68
CA ALA A 12 7.07 3.19 -14.41
C ALA A 12 6.87 4.70 -14.59
N GLU A 13 5.96 5.10 -15.49
CA GLU A 13 5.43 6.47 -15.49
C GLU A 13 3.90 6.45 -15.59
N GLU A 14 3.30 7.43 -14.91
CA GLU A 14 1.87 7.77 -14.83
C GLU A 14 1.01 6.98 -13.81
N VAL A 15 1.17 7.32 -12.53
CA VAL A 15 0.03 7.38 -11.60
C VAL A 15 -0.27 8.86 -11.39
N GLU A 16 -1.24 9.38 -12.15
CA GLU A 16 -1.68 10.78 -12.09
C GLU A 16 -2.30 11.10 -10.71
N ASP A 17 -1.71 12.09 -10.04
CA ASP A 17 -2.29 12.86 -8.94
C ASP A 17 -3.16 13.96 -9.57
N GLU A 18 -4.48 13.85 -9.47
CA GLU A 18 -5.36 15.02 -9.55
C GLU A 18 -6.30 15.04 -8.34
N ASN A 19 -5.99 15.91 -7.39
CA ASN A 19 -7.02 16.67 -6.68
C ASN A 19 -6.41 17.96 -6.13
N LYS A 20 -6.78 19.08 -6.75
CA LYS A 20 -6.51 20.44 -6.28
C LYS A 20 -7.58 20.87 -5.28
N SER A 21 -7.10 21.56 -4.27
CA SER A 21 -7.77 22.27 -3.18
C SER A 21 -8.93 23.17 -3.60
N GLU A 22 -9.97 23.21 -2.76
CA GLU A 22 -10.58 24.47 -2.31
C GLU A 22 -10.70 24.45 -0.78
N ASN A 23 -10.42 25.61 -0.19
CA ASN A 23 -10.16 25.88 1.21
C ASN A 23 -11.41 26.42 1.92
N GLU A 24 -11.31 26.44 3.26
CA GLU A 24 -12.02 27.27 4.25
C GLU A 24 -13.28 26.70 4.92
N GLY A 25 -13.11 26.38 6.21
CA GLY A 25 -14.16 26.07 7.17
C GLY A 25 -13.54 25.54 8.46
N GLU A 26 -12.93 26.41 9.27
CA GLU A 26 -12.58 26.10 10.66
C GLU A 26 -13.86 25.85 11.46
N GLU A 27 -14.13 24.58 11.82
CA GLU A 27 -14.99 24.27 12.95
C GLU A 27 -14.30 23.21 13.84
N GLU A 28 -14.07 23.60 15.10
CA GLU A 28 -13.58 22.73 16.17
C GLU A 28 -14.59 21.61 16.44
N GLU A 29 -14.44 20.44 15.84
CA GLU A 29 -15.18 19.25 16.26
C GLU A 29 -14.43 18.51 17.37
N LYS A 30 -15.00 18.62 18.57
CA LYS A 30 -14.66 17.80 19.74
C LYS A 30 -14.79 16.32 19.40
N SER A 31 -13.86 15.55 19.95
CA SER A 31 -13.83 14.10 19.96
C SER A 31 -15.17 13.46 20.37
N GLU A 32 -15.97 13.02 19.40
CA GLU A 32 -17.05 12.05 19.54
C GLU A 32 -16.60 10.70 18.98
N HIS A 33 -15.55 10.11 19.57
CA HIS A 33 -15.07 8.77 19.19
C HIS A 33 -15.42 7.69 20.24
N GLY A 34 -16.52 7.88 20.96
CA GLY A 34 -16.99 6.95 22.00
C GLY A 34 -18.41 6.42 21.85
N GLU A 35 -19.21 6.85 20.86
CA GLU A 35 -20.67 6.61 20.89
C GLU A 35 -21.31 6.15 19.56
N GLU A 36 -20.57 5.56 18.62
CA GLU A 36 -21.20 4.94 17.41
C GLU A 36 -21.54 3.45 17.57
N GLU A 37 -21.26 2.83 18.74
CA GLU A 37 -21.67 1.45 19.03
C GLU A 37 -22.99 1.36 19.81
N ALA A 38 -24.05 2.06 19.39
CA ALA A 38 -25.40 1.81 19.93
C ALA A 38 -26.54 2.41 19.10
N GLN A 39 -26.65 2.11 17.80
CA GLN A 39 -27.92 2.25 17.07
C GLN A 39 -27.92 1.36 15.83
N GLU A 40 -28.09 0.06 16.05
CA GLU A 40 -28.52 -0.86 15.00
C GLU A 40 -30.01 -0.60 14.73
N GLU A 41 -30.32 0.50 14.04
CA GLU A 41 -31.67 0.71 13.53
C GLU A 41 -32.07 -0.50 12.67
N ALA A 42 -33.27 -1.03 12.89
CA ALA A 42 -33.85 -2.09 12.08
C ALA A 42 -34.02 -1.58 10.64
N ARG A 43 -32.99 -1.80 9.81
CA ARG A 43 -32.99 -1.39 8.40
C ARG A 43 -33.92 -2.29 7.60
N GLU A 44 -34.59 -1.69 6.64
CA GLU A 44 -35.47 -2.38 5.70
C GLU A 44 -34.65 -3.37 4.86
N GLU A 45 -35.03 -4.64 4.88
CA GLU A 45 -34.40 -5.64 4.02
C GLU A 45 -34.76 -5.38 2.56
N VAL A 46 -33.75 -5.20 1.71
CA VAL A 46 -33.93 -5.03 0.26
C VAL A 46 -33.38 -6.29 -0.43
N PRO A 47 -34.23 -7.28 -0.72
CA PRO A 47 -33.81 -8.51 -1.35
C PRO A 47 -33.54 -8.31 -2.83
N LEU A 48 -32.59 -9.06 -3.37
CA LEU A 48 -32.37 -9.18 -4.80
C LEU A 48 -33.63 -9.75 -5.46
N THR A 49 -34.24 -9.04 -6.42
CA THR A 49 -35.46 -9.50 -7.13
C THR A 49 -35.15 -10.12 -8.49
N ASP A 50 -36.12 -10.81 -9.11
CA ASP A 50 -35.94 -11.37 -10.45
C ASP A 50 -35.74 -10.29 -11.50
N GLU A 51 -36.43 -9.15 -11.36
CA GLU A 51 -36.27 -8.01 -12.26
C GLU A 51 -34.83 -7.50 -12.21
N ILE A 52 -34.27 -7.35 -11.00
CA ILE A 52 -32.88 -6.93 -10.82
C ILE A 52 -31.94 -7.97 -11.44
N ILE A 53 -32.18 -9.26 -11.19
CA ILE A 53 -31.34 -10.34 -11.73
C ILE A 53 -31.28 -10.29 -13.26
N VAL A 54 -32.43 -10.20 -13.92
CA VAL A 54 -32.52 -10.19 -15.38
C VAL A 54 -31.80 -8.97 -15.97
N GLN A 55 -31.87 -7.81 -15.30
CA GLN A 55 -31.20 -6.59 -15.74
C GLN A 55 -29.68 -6.59 -15.47
N SER A 56 -29.22 -7.42 -14.53
CA SER A 56 -27.83 -7.40 -14.05
C SER A 56 -26.95 -8.50 -14.65
N LEU A 57 -27.56 -9.58 -15.17
CA LEU A 57 -26.85 -10.67 -15.80
C LEU A 57 -26.41 -10.28 -17.22
N SER A 58 -25.14 -10.52 -17.51
CA SER A 58 -24.57 -10.25 -18.82
C SER A 58 -23.43 -11.23 -19.15
N LEU A 59 -22.87 -11.09 -20.35
CA LEU A 59 -21.77 -11.91 -20.89
C LEU A 59 -22.09 -13.42 -20.91
N LEU A 60 -22.84 -13.83 -21.95
CA LEU A 60 -23.16 -15.23 -22.19
C LEU A 60 -21.93 -15.97 -22.74
N ALA A 61 -21.48 -17.00 -22.04
CA ALA A 61 -20.34 -17.81 -22.44
C ALA A 61 -20.66 -19.30 -22.38
N LYS A 62 -19.90 -20.11 -23.12
CA LYS A 62 -19.99 -21.58 -23.01
C LYS A 62 -19.52 -22.03 -21.63
N THR A 63 -20.24 -22.98 -21.03
CA THR A 63 -19.84 -23.67 -19.81
C THR A 63 -18.57 -24.48 -20.04
N GLY A 64 -17.85 -24.88 -18.98
CA GLY A 64 -16.56 -25.56 -19.09
C GLY A 64 -16.56 -26.89 -19.86
N ASN A 65 -17.72 -27.54 -19.99
CA ASN A 65 -17.91 -28.74 -20.82
C ASN A 65 -18.28 -28.43 -22.29
N GLY A 66 -18.52 -27.16 -22.64
CA GLY A 66 -18.91 -26.72 -23.98
C GLY A 66 -20.34 -27.06 -24.39
N LEU A 67 -21.15 -27.66 -23.50
CA LEU A 67 -22.48 -28.21 -23.81
C LEU A 67 -23.64 -27.25 -23.51
N ALA A 68 -23.39 -26.18 -22.76
CA ALA A 68 -24.40 -25.18 -22.41
C ALA A 68 -23.81 -23.77 -22.46
N HIS A 69 -24.68 -22.78 -22.34
CA HIS A 69 -24.30 -21.40 -22.13
C HIS A 69 -24.78 -20.93 -20.76
N ALA A 70 -23.99 -20.06 -20.12
CA ALA A 70 -24.36 -19.41 -18.88
C ALA A 70 -23.87 -17.97 -18.91
N TYR A 71 -24.59 -17.08 -18.22
CA TYR A 71 -24.09 -15.75 -17.94
C TYR A 71 -22.91 -15.84 -16.98
N THR A 72 -21.88 -15.05 -17.25
CA THR A 72 -20.61 -15.07 -16.49
C THR A 72 -20.32 -13.76 -15.78
N ARG A 73 -21.15 -12.73 -16.01
CA ARG A 73 -21.05 -11.43 -15.38
C ARG A 73 -22.38 -11.07 -14.71
N PHE A 74 -22.29 -10.51 -13.52
CA PHE A 74 -23.43 -9.98 -12.77
C PHE A 74 -23.04 -8.64 -12.15
N GLU A 75 -23.76 -7.58 -12.47
CA GLU A 75 -23.47 -6.21 -12.01
C GLU A 75 -24.73 -5.59 -11.40
N ALA A 76 -24.73 -5.45 -10.07
CA ALA A 76 -25.83 -4.90 -9.32
C ALA A 76 -25.41 -3.87 -8.27
N THR A 77 -24.96 -2.72 -8.77
CA THR A 77 -24.47 -1.61 -7.95
C THR A 77 -25.57 -0.60 -7.63
N ASN A 78 -25.49 0.10 -6.50
CA ASN A 78 -26.36 1.22 -6.13
C ASN A 78 -27.85 0.83 -6.02
N ARG A 79 -28.13 -0.28 -5.34
CA ARG A 79 -29.50 -0.83 -5.22
C ARG A 79 -29.95 -1.06 -3.78
N ASN A 80 -29.15 -0.61 -2.81
CA ASN A 80 -29.39 -0.80 -1.37
C ASN A 80 -29.60 -2.27 -0.97
N LEU A 81 -29.09 -3.23 -1.76
CA LEU A 81 -29.32 -4.65 -1.53
C LEU A 81 -28.77 -5.08 -0.17
N THR A 82 -29.56 -5.81 0.60
CA THR A 82 -29.14 -6.41 1.88
C THR A 82 -29.15 -7.94 1.82
N ASP A 83 -29.94 -8.54 0.93
CA ASP A 83 -29.99 -10.00 0.71
C ASP A 83 -29.74 -10.36 -0.77
N ILE A 84 -28.71 -11.18 -0.98
CA ILE A 84 -28.27 -11.67 -2.30
C ILE A 84 -28.40 -13.19 -2.43
N THR A 85 -29.17 -13.85 -1.56
CA THR A 85 -29.34 -15.31 -1.54
C THR A 85 -29.82 -15.87 -2.87
N ARG A 86 -30.60 -15.09 -3.62
CA ARG A 86 -31.06 -15.48 -4.97
C ARG A 86 -29.95 -15.59 -6.01
N LEU A 87 -28.72 -15.16 -5.71
CA LEU A 87 -27.56 -15.29 -6.60
C LEU A 87 -26.93 -16.71 -6.54
N GLU A 88 -27.23 -17.50 -5.51
CA GLU A 88 -26.70 -18.86 -5.32
C GLU A 88 -26.78 -19.80 -6.54
N PRO A 89 -27.87 -19.80 -7.35
CA PRO A 89 -27.99 -20.70 -8.50
C PRO A 89 -27.04 -20.36 -9.66
N PHE A 90 -26.50 -19.13 -9.71
CA PHE A 90 -25.67 -18.64 -10.81
C PHE A 90 -24.21 -19.06 -10.67
N VAL A 91 -23.98 -20.37 -10.53
CA VAL A 91 -22.68 -20.98 -10.20
C VAL A 91 -21.57 -20.73 -11.23
N HIS A 92 -21.92 -20.29 -12.43
CA HIS A 92 -20.97 -20.02 -13.53
C HIS A 92 -20.49 -18.57 -13.59
N LEU A 93 -20.93 -17.71 -12.67
CA LEU A 93 -20.45 -16.34 -12.57
C LEU A 93 -18.95 -16.30 -12.29
N ARG A 94 -18.29 -15.35 -12.97
CA ARG A 94 -16.83 -15.10 -12.90
C ARG A 94 -16.54 -13.67 -12.46
N PHE A 95 -17.40 -12.73 -12.87
CA PHE A 95 -17.28 -11.31 -12.55
C PHE A 95 -18.55 -10.88 -11.83
N VAL A 96 -18.42 -10.52 -10.56
CA VAL A 96 -19.55 -10.05 -9.74
C VAL A 96 -19.21 -8.67 -9.20
N ASP A 97 -20.07 -7.71 -9.49
CA ASP A 97 -20.04 -6.37 -8.90
C ASP A 97 -21.31 -6.14 -8.09
N LEU A 98 -21.14 -6.01 -6.78
CA LEU A 98 -22.18 -5.76 -5.78
C LEU A 98 -21.86 -4.48 -4.98
N SER A 99 -21.06 -3.58 -5.56
CA SER A 99 -20.60 -2.37 -4.87
C SER A 99 -21.76 -1.39 -4.63
N ASN A 100 -21.66 -0.54 -3.61
CA ASN A 100 -22.69 0.44 -3.24
C ASN A 100 -24.04 -0.22 -2.89
N ASN A 101 -24.01 -1.09 -1.89
CA ASN A 101 -25.20 -1.77 -1.35
C ASN A 101 -25.10 -1.80 0.20
N GLY A 102 -26.04 -2.49 0.86
CA GLY A 102 -26.09 -2.62 2.33
C GLY A 102 -25.65 -4.00 2.81
N LEU A 103 -24.70 -4.65 2.14
CA LEU A 103 -24.33 -6.03 2.45
C LEU A 103 -23.46 -6.09 3.70
N ARG A 104 -23.89 -6.88 4.69
CA ARG A 104 -23.13 -7.20 5.91
C ARG A 104 -22.49 -8.59 5.88
N THR A 105 -22.97 -9.45 4.98
CA THR A 105 -22.41 -10.78 4.76
C THR A 105 -22.53 -11.16 3.29
N ILE A 106 -21.64 -12.04 2.83
CA ILE A 106 -21.66 -12.60 1.48
C ILE A 106 -21.61 -14.13 1.48
N THR A 107 -22.00 -14.76 2.58
CA THR A 107 -21.99 -16.23 2.72
C THR A 107 -22.82 -16.93 1.63
N SER A 108 -23.89 -16.29 1.14
CA SER A 108 -24.70 -16.76 0.01
C SER A 108 -23.92 -16.88 -1.31
N LEU A 109 -22.73 -16.28 -1.43
CA LEU A 109 -21.87 -16.45 -2.60
C LEU A 109 -21.09 -17.78 -2.60
N SER A 110 -21.26 -18.63 -1.57
CA SER A 110 -20.48 -19.84 -1.36
C SER A 110 -20.44 -20.83 -2.53
N ARG A 111 -21.47 -20.83 -3.38
CA ARG A 111 -21.57 -21.72 -4.55
C ARG A 111 -20.87 -21.19 -5.80
N LEU A 112 -20.48 -19.92 -5.84
CA LEU A 112 -19.86 -19.28 -7.01
C LEU A 112 -18.36 -19.59 -7.04
N LYS A 113 -18.00 -20.86 -7.25
CA LYS A 113 -16.61 -21.33 -7.17
C LYS A 113 -15.72 -20.87 -8.31
N PHE A 114 -16.27 -20.29 -9.38
CA PHE A 114 -15.54 -19.84 -10.57
C PHE A 114 -15.31 -18.33 -10.60
N LEU A 115 -15.54 -17.62 -9.49
CA LEU A 115 -15.24 -16.19 -9.40
C LEU A 115 -13.76 -15.92 -9.68
N LEU A 116 -13.53 -14.92 -10.53
CA LEU A 116 -12.23 -14.33 -10.85
C LEU A 116 -12.14 -12.91 -10.27
N THR A 117 -13.23 -12.16 -10.32
CA THR A 117 -13.34 -10.80 -9.78
C THR A 117 -14.60 -10.68 -8.94
N LEU A 118 -14.43 -10.18 -7.72
CA LEU A 118 -15.53 -9.84 -6.81
C LEU A 118 -15.32 -8.41 -6.30
N LYS A 119 -16.29 -7.54 -6.57
CA LYS A 119 -16.32 -6.17 -6.09
C LYS A 119 -17.47 -5.98 -5.11
N LEU A 120 -17.12 -5.49 -3.93
CA LEU A 120 -17.99 -5.28 -2.78
C LEU A 120 -17.69 -3.92 -2.14
N ASP A 121 -17.18 -2.97 -2.93
CA ASP A 121 -16.87 -1.62 -2.45
C ASP A 121 -18.13 -0.94 -1.91
N ALA A 122 -18.03 -0.06 -0.92
CA ALA A 122 -19.16 0.66 -0.33
C ALA A 122 -20.29 -0.28 0.13
N ASN A 123 -19.99 -1.12 1.12
CA ASN A 123 -20.92 -2.02 1.80
C ASN A 123 -20.71 -1.93 3.34
N GLU A 124 -21.30 -2.84 4.11
CA GLU A 124 -21.25 -2.84 5.57
C GLU A 124 -20.51 -4.06 6.14
N LEU A 125 -19.56 -4.62 5.38
CA LEU A 125 -18.80 -5.80 5.82
C LEU A 125 -17.84 -5.42 6.96
N SER A 126 -17.85 -6.19 8.05
CA SER A 126 -16.98 -5.97 9.21
C SER A 126 -15.84 -6.99 9.35
N SER A 127 -15.85 -8.04 8.53
CA SER A 127 -14.93 -9.17 8.59
C SER A 127 -14.73 -9.80 7.19
N PHE A 128 -13.70 -10.64 7.07
CA PHE A 128 -13.50 -11.51 5.90
C PHE A 128 -14.27 -12.83 6.05
N ASP A 129 -15.60 -12.79 6.18
CA ASP A 129 -16.45 -13.98 6.14
C ASP A 129 -16.68 -14.46 4.69
N LEU A 130 -15.57 -14.60 3.97
CA LEU A 130 -15.55 -14.97 2.56
C LEU A 130 -15.58 -16.50 2.43
N PRO A 131 -16.48 -17.05 1.60
CA PRO A 131 -16.34 -18.42 1.16
C PRO A 131 -15.00 -18.67 0.44
N PRO A 132 -14.53 -19.93 0.40
CA PRO A 132 -13.33 -20.24 -0.39
C PRO A 132 -13.64 -20.08 -1.88
N PHE A 133 -12.93 -19.16 -2.54
CA PHE A 133 -13.01 -18.86 -3.97
C PHE A 133 -11.68 -19.25 -4.64
N PRO A 134 -11.53 -20.51 -5.09
CA PRO A 134 -10.23 -21.06 -5.50
C PRO A 134 -9.60 -20.40 -6.73
N TYR A 135 -10.37 -19.60 -7.48
CA TYR A 135 -9.93 -18.90 -8.67
C TYR A 135 -9.99 -17.37 -8.56
N LEU A 136 -10.33 -16.82 -7.39
CA LEU A 136 -10.46 -15.37 -7.23
C LEU A 136 -9.08 -14.71 -7.37
N GLN A 137 -8.98 -13.73 -8.27
CA GLN A 137 -7.77 -12.98 -8.59
C GLN A 137 -7.85 -11.53 -8.12
N THR A 138 -9.06 -10.95 -8.14
CA THR A 138 -9.29 -9.57 -7.72
C THR A 138 -10.43 -9.51 -6.72
N LEU A 139 -10.15 -8.94 -5.56
CA LEU A 139 -11.12 -8.68 -4.51
C LEU A 139 -11.07 -7.20 -4.13
N ARG A 140 -12.20 -6.51 -4.26
CA ARG A 140 -12.35 -5.12 -3.86
C ARG A 140 -13.38 -5.01 -2.73
N LEU A 141 -12.95 -4.43 -1.62
CA LEU A 141 -13.66 -4.30 -0.35
C LEU A 141 -13.45 -2.88 0.21
N SER A 142 -13.22 -1.88 -0.65
CA SER A 142 -13.07 -0.49 -0.21
C SER A 142 -14.34 0.00 0.47
N GLU A 143 -14.25 1.00 1.34
CA GLU A 143 -15.44 1.65 1.93
C GLU A 143 -16.35 0.62 2.66
N ASN A 144 -15.74 -0.20 3.51
CA ASN A 144 -16.44 -1.14 4.38
C ASN A 144 -16.08 -0.84 5.85
N ARG A 145 -16.39 -1.75 6.78
CA ARG A 145 -16.17 -1.60 8.23
C ARG A 145 -15.21 -2.66 8.76
N ILE A 146 -14.32 -3.18 7.91
CA ILE A 146 -13.40 -4.27 8.26
C ILE A 146 -12.37 -3.76 9.25
N ARG A 147 -12.21 -4.45 10.39
CA ARG A 147 -11.27 -4.08 11.46
C ARG A 147 -10.00 -4.95 11.52
N SER A 148 -10.02 -6.15 10.95
CA SER A 148 -8.94 -7.14 11.06
C SER A 148 -8.72 -7.89 9.76
N MET A 149 -7.46 -8.26 9.47
CA MET A 149 -7.04 -9.06 8.31
C MET A 149 -7.31 -10.56 8.45
N ASN A 150 -7.81 -11.01 9.60
CA ASN A 150 -8.06 -12.43 9.84
C ASN A 150 -9.19 -12.97 8.95
N GLY A 151 -8.99 -14.20 8.43
CA GLY A 151 -10.02 -14.95 7.69
C GLY A 151 -9.87 -14.91 6.17
N ILE A 152 -8.95 -14.13 5.62
CA ILE A 152 -8.74 -14.07 4.18
C ILE A 152 -7.92 -15.28 3.67
N GLU A 153 -8.57 -16.13 2.88
CA GLU A 153 -8.00 -17.37 2.34
C GLU A 153 -8.33 -17.53 0.85
N GLN A 154 -7.51 -16.92 -0.02
CA GLN A 154 -7.76 -16.89 -1.46
C GLN A 154 -6.47 -17.19 -2.25
N PRO A 155 -6.21 -18.47 -2.60
CA PRO A 155 -4.88 -18.91 -3.03
C PRO A 155 -4.41 -18.34 -4.37
N ARG A 156 -5.32 -17.79 -5.18
CA ARG A 156 -5.02 -17.16 -6.48
C ARG A 156 -5.21 -15.65 -6.46
N LEU A 157 -5.43 -15.05 -5.30
CA LEU A 157 -5.66 -13.61 -5.20
C LEU A 157 -4.37 -12.87 -5.57
N GLU A 158 -4.48 -11.96 -6.53
CA GLU A 158 -3.38 -11.14 -7.05
C GLU A 158 -3.52 -9.68 -6.60
N ILE A 159 -4.77 -9.20 -6.48
CA ILE A 159 -5.11 -7.82 -6.10
C ILE A 159 -6.14 -7.83 -4.97
N LEU A 160 -5.80 -7.17 -3.87
CA LEU A 160 -6.69 -6.94 -2.72
C LEU A 160 -6.77 -5.44 -2.44
N ASN A 161 -7.97 -4.89 -2.54
CA ASN A 161 -8.23 -3.49 -2.19
C ASN A 161 -9.10 -3.40 -0.93
N LEU A 162 -8.56 -2.75 0.10
CA LEU A 162 -9.14 -2.53 1.42
C LEU A 162 -9.08 -1.06 1.84
N ASN A 163 -9.01 -0.14 0.87
CA ASN A 163 -9.01 1.29 1.16
C ASN A 163 -10.25 1.70 1.97
N GLN A 164 -10.14 2.72 2.82
CA GLN A 164 -11.29 3.27 3.57
C GLN A 164 -12.01 2.19 4.39
N ASN A 165 -11.26 1.49 5.25
CA ASN A 165 -11.79 0.56 6.24
C ASN A 165 -11.34 0.99 7.65
N GLN A 166 -11.49 0.12 8.65
CA GLN A 166 -11.13 0.40 10.05
C GLN A 166 -9.99 -0.53 10.51
N ILE A 167 -9.09 -0.91 9.61
CA ILE A 167 -8.04 -1.90 9.90
C ILE A 167 -6.94 -1.26 10.75
N GLU A 168 -6.68 -1.83 11.92
CA GLU A 168 -5.69 -1.34 12.89
C GLU A 168 -4.35 -2.08 12.83
N SER A 169 -4.35 -3.31 12.28
CA SER A 169 -3.17 -4.16 12.18
C SER A 169 -3.20 -5.05 10.94
N CYS A 170 -2.03 -5.29 10.36
CA CYS A 170 -1.83 -6.25 9.26
C CYS A 170 -1.66 -7.69 9.75
N GLU A 171 -1.69 -7.94 11.06
CA GLU A 171 -1.69 -9.31 11.62
C GLU A 171 -2.90 -10.11 11.09
N GLY A 172 -2.63 -11.32 10.59
CA GLY A 172 -3.62 -12.18 9.94
C GLY A 172 -3.36 -12.41 8.45
N LEU A 173 -2.54 -11.56 7.83
CA LEU A 173 -1.99 -11.84 6.50
C LEU A 173 -0.98 -12.99 6.57
N ASP A 174 -1.15 -13.99 5.71
CA ASP A 174 -0.32 -15.18 5.66
C ASP A 174 -0.02 -15.54 4.21
N GLN A 175 1.28 -15.60 3.88
CA GLN A 175 1.75 -15.99 2.55
C GLN A 175 1.24 -17.38 2.12
N SER A 176 1.06 -18.33 3.05
CA SER A 176 0.56 -19.66 2.72
C SER A 176 -0.88 -19.64 2.19
N LYS A 177 -1.66 -18.62 2.60
CA LYS A 177 -3.05 -18.39 2.21
C LYS A 177 -3.18 -17.46 1.01
N LEU A 178 -2.22 -16.55 0.85
CA LEU A 178 -2.18 -15.53 -0.21
C LEU A 178 -0.87 -15.60 -1.03
N PRO A 179 -0.50 -16.76 -1.59
CA PRO A 179 0.81 -16.94 -2.19
C PRO A 179 1.02 -16.13 -3.47
N ASN A 180 -0.05 -15.65 -4.10
CA ASN A 180 0.00 -14.92 -5.38
C ASN A 180 -0.28 -13.41 -5.23
N LEU A 181 -0.46 -12.89 -4.01
CA LEU A 181 -0.84 -11.50 -3.82
C LEU A 181 0.30 -10.56 -4.26
N MET A 182 0.03 -9.70 -5.24
CA MET A 182 1.00 -8.77 -5.83
C MET A 182 0.68 -7.31 -5.51
N THR A 183 -0.59 -6.96 -5.33
CA THR A 183 -1.02 -5.60 -4.99
C THR A 183 -1.93 -5.60 -3.77
N LEU A 184 -1.55 -4.81 -2.77
CA LEU A 184 -2.31 -4.60 -1.54
C LEU A 184 -2.56 -3.10 -1.36
N GLU A 185 -3.83 -2.71 -1.35
CA GLU A 185 -4.25 -1.35 -1.07
C GLU A 185 -4.90 -1.25 0.32
N LEU A 186 -4.34 -0.40 1.17
CA LEU A 186 -4.73 -0.18 2.56
C LEU A 186 -4.82 1.31 2.91
N ARG A 187 -5.09 2.17 1.92
CA ARG A 187 -5.18 3.61 2.14
C ARG A 187 -6.34 3.96 3.08
N GLN A 188 -6.22 5.02 3.86
CA GLN A 188 -7.33 5.49 4.73
C GLN A 188 -7.82 4.38 5.67
N ASN A 189 -6.90 3.78 6.41
CA ASN A 189 -7.17 2.85 7.50
C ASN A 189 -6.61 3.44 8.82
N ARG A 190 -6.51 2.63 9.87
CA ARG A 190 -6.05 3.04 11.21
C ARG A 190 -4.74 2.33 11.61
N LEU A 191 -3.90 1.98 10.62
CA LEU A 191 -2.65 1.27 10.87
C LEU A 191 -1.67 2.18 11.61
N THR A 192 -1.03 1.67 12.66
CA THR A 192 -0.01 2.39 13.45
C THR A 192 1.42 1.91 13.20
N THR A 193 1.57 0.73 12.59
CA THR A 193 2.83 0.08 12.20
C THR A 193 2.62 -0.76 10.94
N THR A 194 3.70 -1.10 10.23
CA THR A 194 3.69 -2.06 9.11
C THR A 194 3.87 -3.52 9.54
N LYS A 195 3.98 -3.78 10.85
CA LYS A 195 4.12 -5.13 11.41
C LYS A 195 3.06 -6.11 10.86
N GLY A 196 3.47 -7.34 10.56
CA GLY A 196 2.59 -8.39 10.03
C GLY A 196 2.51 -8.45 8.50
N LEU A 197 3.19 -7.55 7.77
CA LEU A 197 3.29 -7.59 6.32
C LEU A 197 4.37 -8.59 5.85
N SER A 198 4.09 -9.89 5.97
CA SER A 198 4.96 -10.97 5.48
C SER A 198 4.44 -11.55 4.15
N LEU A 199 4.61 -10.79 3.06
CA LEU A 199 4.10 -11.14 1.73
C LEU A 199 5.22 -10.99 0.66
N PRO A 200 6.09 -11.99 0.49
CA PRO A 200 7.29 -11.84 -0.36
C PRO A 200 7.01 -11.75 -1.87
N ASN A 201 5.78 -12.02 -2.31
CA ASN A 201 5.35 -11.83 -3.71
C ASN A 201 4.72 -10.46 -3.98
N LEU A 202 4.54 -9.64 -2.95
CA LEU A 202 3.97 -8.31 -3.07
C LEU A 202 4.90 -7.40 -3.87
N LYS A 203 4.34 -6.66 -4.84
CA LYS A 203 5.04 -5.70 -5.69
C LYS A 203 4.64 -4.27 -5.36
N ASN A 204 3.34 -4.06 -5.14
CA ASN A 204 2.77 -2.75 -4.87
C ASN A 204 2.08 -2.73 -3.51
N LEU A 205 2.52 -1.83 -2.63
CA LEU A 205 1.95 -1.64 -1.31
C LEU A 205 1.57 -0.17 -1.11
N PHE A 206 0.28 0.05 -0.87
CA PHE A 206 -0.26 1.38 -0.65
C PHE A 206 -0.83 1.52 0.76
N LEU A 207 -0.22 2.39 1.55
CA LEU A 207 -0.49 2.62 2.96
C LEU A 207 -0.80 4.11 3.24
N ALA A 208 -1.17 4.88 2.22
CA ALA A 208 -1.39 6.32 2.36
C ALA A 208 -2.51 6.65 3.36
N ALA A 209 -2.42 7.79 4.06
CA ALA A 209 -3.44 8.24 4.99
C ALA A 209 -3.75 7.18 6.07
N ASN A 210 -2.72 6.78 6.81
CA ASN A 210 -2.83 5.94 8.01
C ASN A 210 -2.20 6.69 9.20
N GLU A 211 -1.97 6.01 10.32
CA GLU A 211 -1.31 6.56 11.51
C GLU A 211 0.05 5.90 11.77
N ILE A 212 0.73 5.45 10.70
CA ILE A 212 1.96 4.65 10.82
C ILE A 212 3.08 5.51 11.39
N THR A 213 3.63 5.08 12.52
CA THR A 213 4.78 5.72 13.19
C THR A 213 6.06 4.90 13.07
N LYS A 214 5.94 3.60 12.79
CA LYS A 214 7.07 2.65 12.74
C LYS A 214 6.96 1.72 11.54
N LEU A 215 8.13 1.45 10.94
CA LEU A 215 8.25 0.50 9.84
C LEU A 215 8.85 -0.81 10.38
N GLU A 216 8.01 -1.83 10.49
CA GLU A 216 8.37 -3.17 10.98
C GLU A 216 8.06 -4.23 9.91
N ASP A 217 8.78 -5.35 9.94
CA ASP A 217 8.60 -6.53 9.08
C ASP A 217 8.68 -6.30 7.56
N LEU A 218 9.13 -5.14 7.09
CA LEU A 218 9.29 -4.87 5.65
C LEU A 218 10.36 -5.74 4.98
N THR A 219 11.25 -6.37 5.76
CA THR A 219 12.37 -7.18 5.29
C THR A 219 11.94 -8.39 4.46
N GLU A 220 10.72 -8.89 4.68
CA GLU A 220 10.17 -10.03 3.96
C GLU A 220 9.61 -9.66 2.57
N LEU A 221 9.43 -8.37 2.29
CA LEU A 221 8.86 -7.86 1.03
C LEU A 221 9.90 -7.77 -0.10
N SER A 222 10.59 -8.89 -0.36
CA SER A 222 11.75 -8.95 -1.27
C SER A 222 11.48 -8.61 -2.74
N ARG A 223 10.21 -8.69 -3.18
CA ARG A 223 9.75 -8.36 -4.54
C ARG A 223 9.03 -7.01 -4.63
N LEU A 224 8.97 -6.25 -3.54
CA LEU A 224 8.30 -4.96 -3.52
C LEU A 224 9.06 -3.98 -4.40
N THR A 225 8.35 -3.33 -5.33
CA THR A 225 8.88 -2.32 -6.24
C THR A 225 8.40 -0.92 -5.86
N LEU A 226 7.19 -0.82 -5.31
CA LEU A 226 6.53 0.43 -4.94
C LEU A 226 6.00 0.36 -3.50
N LEU A 227 6.45 1.33 -2.69
CA LEU A 227 5.94 1.56 -1.34
C LEU A 227 5.39 3.00 -1.22
N HIS A 228 4.11 3.12 -0.89
CA HIS A 228 3.45 4.41 -0.76
C HIS A 228 2.97 4.66 0.67
N LEU A 229 3.63 5.57 1.38
CA LEU A 229 3.44 5.90 2.80
C LEU A 229 2.97 7.35 3.02
N ARG A 230 2.53 8.05 1.98
CA ARG A 230 2.04 9.44 2.08
C ARG A 230 1.04 9.64 3.23
N ASP A 231 1.03 10.80 3.88
CA ASP A 231 0.06 11.17 4.92
C ASP A 231 0.08 10.13 6.06
N ASN A 232 1.24 9.97 6.70
CA ASN A 232 1.45 9.12 7.89
C ASN A 232 2.28 9.91 8.92
N LYS A 233 2.74 9.24 9.97
CA LYS A 233 3.51 9.83 11.08
C LYS A 233 4.92 9.21 11.16
N VAL A 234 5.50 8.83 10.02
CA VAL A 234 6.81 8.17 9.97
C VAL A 234 7.91 9.21 10.21
N GLY A 235 8.53 9.15 11.38
CA GLY A 235 9.68 10.01 11.73
C GLY A 235 11.04 9.34 11.53
N THR A 236 11.12 8.02 11.70
CA THR A 236 12.36 7.26 11.49
C THR A 236 12.19 6.23 10.38
N LEU A 237 13.28 5.99 9.65
CA LEU A 237 13.33 5.04 8.53
C LEU A 237 13.95 3.70 8.96
N ASP A 238 13.80 3.36 10.24
CA ASP A 238 14.14 2.04 10.77
C ASP A 238 13.13 1.02 10.24
N GLY A 239 13.56 0.08 9.40
CA GLY A 239 12.70 -0.95 8.81
C GLY A 239 13.10 -1.35 7.39
N PHE A 240 13.80 -0.46 6.67
CA PHE A 240 14.40 -0.80 5.38
C PHE A 240 15.61 -1.72 5.57
N SER A 241 15.81 -2.62 4.60
CA SER A 241 16.91 -3.59 4.63
C SER A 241 17.37 -3.97 3.23
N GLU A 242 18.57 -4.53 3.14
CA GLU A 242 19.15 -5.07 1.91
C GLU A 242 18.33 -6.20 1.25
N ASN A 243 17.36 -6.78 1.98
CA ASN A 243 16.47 -7.81 1.44
C ASN A 243 15.41 -7.24 0.47
N MET A 244 15.12 -5.94 0.55
CA MET A 244 14.16 -5.24 -0.32
C MET A 244 14.79 -4.88 -1.67
N LYS A 245 15.32 -5.90 -2.35
CA LYS A 245 16.22 -5.78 -3.51
C LYS A 245 15.60 -5.14 -4.74
N GLN A 246 14.27 -5.11 -4.81
CA GLN A 246 13.51 -4.64 -5.98
C GLN A 246 12.85 -3.28 -5.73
N LEU A 247 13.00 -2.69 -4.54
CA LEU A 247 12.30 -1.45 -4.20
C LEU A 247 12.89 -0.28 -4.99
N GLN A 248 12.06 0.36 -5.80
CA GLN A 248 12.46 1.41 -6.74
C GLN A 248 11.87 2.77 -6.38
N TYR A 249 10.64 2.77 -5.84
CA TYR A 249 9.88 3.96 -5.53
C TYR A 249 9.40 3.95 -4.08
N VAL A 250 9.70 5.03 -3.35
CA VAL A 250 9.21 5.26 -1.98
C VAL A 250 8.57 6.64 -1.92
N ASN A 251 7.30 6.70 -1.53
CA ASN A 251 6.61 7.96 -1.26
C ASN A 251 6.41 8.15 0.24
N LEU A 252 7.12 9.12 0.81
CA LEU A 252 7.06 9.54 2.21
C LEU A 252 6.50 10.98 2.34
N ARG A 253 5.81 11.51 1.31
CA ARG A 253 5.18 12.84 1.39
C ARG A 253 4.33 12.98 2.64
N ALA A 254 4.31 14.14 3.29
CA ALA A 254 3.49 14.40 4.47
C ALA A 254 3.72 13.33 5.57
N ASN A 255 4.98 13.22 5.99
CA ASN A 255 5.44 12.42 7.13
C ASN A 255 6.34 13.29 8.02
N GLU A 256 6.90 12.71 9.08
CA GLU A 256 7.61 13.43 10.14
C GLU A 256 9.15 13.31 10.04
N VAL A 257 9.67 12.91 8.87
CA VAL A 257 11.12 12.80 8.63
C VAL A 257 11.76 14.17 8.73
N THR A 258 12.66 14.35 9.69
CA THR A 258 13.29 15.64 10.00
C THR A 258 14.80 15.62 9.83
N ASP A 259 15.46 14.54 10.26
CA ASP A 259 16.92 14.43 10.28
C ASP A 259 17.44 13.83 8.96
N PRO A 260 18.34 14.53 8.22
CA PRO A 260 19.01 13.98 7.05
C PRO A 260 19.74 12.64 7.30
N GLU A 261 20.18 12.38 8.52
CA GLU A 261 20.87 11.11 8.88
C GLU A 261 19.96 9.88 8.70
N GLU A 262 18.63 10.05 8.80
CA GLU A 262 17.66 8.98 8.55
C GLU A 262 17.73 8.47 7.10
N LEU A 263 18.10 9.32 6.15
CA LEU A 263 18.21 8.95 4.73
C LEU A 263 19.31 7.90 4.49
N LYS A 264 20.33 7.84 5.34
CA LYS A 264 21.38 6.81 5.24
C LYS A 264 20.82 5.40 5.42
N LYS A 265 19.68 5.25 6.11
CA LYS A 265 18.97 3.97 6.27
C LYS A 265 18.37 3.47 4.96
N LEU A 266 18.14 4.36 3.98
CA LEU A 266 17.69 4.00 2.63
C LEU A 266 18.84 3.58 1.71
N ALA A 267 20.10 3.89 2.05
CA ALA A 267 21.27 3.57 1.22
C ALA A 267 21.50 2.05 1.04
N VAL A 268 20.88 1.23 1.89
CA VAL A 268 20.88 -0.23 1.77
C VAL A 268 20.06 -0.75 0.58
N LEU A 269 19.23 0.09 -0.03
CA LEU A 269 18.31 -0.28 -1.11
C LEU A 269 18.99 -0.13 -2.48
N PRO A 270 19.34 -1.24 -3.16
CA PRO A 270 20.19 -1.17 -4.36
C PRO A 270 19.49 -0.59 -5.59
N MET A 271 18.16 -0.71 -5.65
CA MET A 271 17.32 -0.33 -6.79
C MET A 271 16.50 0.94 -6.56
N LEU A 272 16.65 1.62 -5.41
CA LEU A 272 15.91 2.85 -5.15
C LEU A 272 16.32 3.92 -6.16
N ARG A 273 15.34 4.47 -6.90
CA ARG A 273 15.53 5.51 -7.93
C ARG A 273 14.70 6.74 -7.71
N ALA A 274 13.51 6.59 -7.13
CA ALA A 274 12.59 7.68 -6.90
C ALA A 274 12.18 7.75 -5.43
N LEU A 275 12.30 8.93 -4.86
CA LEU A 275 11.92 9.24 -3.48
C LEU A 275 11.06 10.50 -3.47
N VAL A 276 9.99 10.49 -2.68
CA VAL A 276 9.18 11.69 -2.44
C VAL A 276 9.19 11.98 -0.94
N LEU A 277 9.66 13.17 -0.55
CA LEU A 277 9.64 13.68 0.82
C LEU A 277 8.99 15.07 0.93
N LEU A 278 8.31 15.57 -0.10
CA LEU A 278 7.51 16.81 0.01
C LEU A 278 6.66 16.83 1.28
N GLU A 279 6.48 18.02 1.88
CA GLU A 279 5.68 18.19 3.10
C GLU A 279 6.22 17.37 4.29
N THR A 280 7.52 17.08 4.32
CA THR A 280 8.23 16.64 5.52
C THR A 280 9.01 17.81 6.11
N PRO A 281 9.30 17.84 7.43
CA PRO A 281 10.17 18.87 8.00
C PRO A 281 11.54 18.96 7.33
N LEU A 282 12.07 17.84 6.84
CA LEU A 282 13.32 17.77 6.08
C LEU A 282 13.24 18.51 4.73
N SER A 283 12.08 18.51 4.06
CA SER A 283 11.93 19.18 2.74
C SER A 283 11.98 20.71 2.81
N GLU A 284 11.91 21.29 4.00
CA GLU A 284 11.96 22.75 4.23
C GLU A 284 13.39 23.26 4.50
N THR A 285 14.42 22.39 4.48
CA THR A 285 15.81 22.81 4.71
C THR A 285 16.46 23.33 3.42
N ASP A 286 17.34 24.33 3.56
CA ASP A 286 18.04 24.93 2.40
C ASP A 286 18.96 23.91 1.67
N SER A 287 19.49 22.94 2.41
CA SER A 287 20.38 21.88 1.90
C SER A 287 19.63 20.61 1.49
N TYR A 288 18.30 20.63 1.48
CA TYR A 288 17.45 19.44 1.33
C TYR A 288 17.88 18.51 0.17
N ARG A 289 17.96 19.05 -1.04
CA ARG A 289 18.29 18.26 -2.24
C ARG A 289 19.72 17.70 -2.20
N THR A 290 20.67 18.51 -1.73
CA THR A 290 22.09 18.13 -1.58
C THR A 290 22.25 17.05 -0.50
N ASP A 291 21.59 17.19 0.65
CA ASP A 291 21.62 16.21 1.75
C ASP A 291 21.07 14.85 1.31
N VAL A 292 19.99 14.86 0.50
CA VAL A 292 19.44 13.63 -0.08
C VAL A 292 20.45 12.94 -1.00
N LEU A 293 21.11 13.66 -1.91
CA LEU A 293 22.14 13.07 -2.76
C LEU A 293 23.38 12.62 -1.99
N VAL A 294 23.78 13.36 -0.96
CA VAL A 294 24.90 12.97 -0.09
C VAL A 294 24.62 11.61 0.56
N ALA A 295 23.38 11.35 0.97
CA ALA A 295 22.97 10.06 1.51
C ALA A 295 22.70 8.98 0.43
N LEU A 296 22.16 9.38 -0.72
CA LEU A 296 21.62 8.49 -1.77
C LEU A 296 22.15 8.88 -3.17
N ASP A 297 23.40 8.55 -3.47
CA ASP A 297 24.05 8.92 -4.76
C ASP A 297 23.33 8.40 -6.01
N LYS A 298 22.75 7.21 -5.92
CA LYS A 298 22.06 6.55 -7.04
C LYS A 298 20.63 7.03 -7.25
N LEU A 299 20.14 7.96 -6.43
CA LEU A 299 18.79 8.49 -6.60
C LEU A 299 18.71 9.27 -7.92
N GLU A 300 17.68 8.98 -8.71
CA GLU A 300 17.46 9.62 -10.02
C GLU A 300 16.45 10.76 -9.90
N ARG A 301 15.40 10.55 -9.09
CA ARG A 301 14.30 11.51 -8.91
C ARG A 301 14.02 11.77 -7.44
N LEU A 302 13.90 13.05 -7.11
CA LEU A 302 13.41 13.53 -5.82
C LEU A 302 12.19 14.40 -6.07
N ASP A 303 11.06 14.09 -5.43
CA ASP A 303 9.83 14.89 -5.51
C ASP A 303 9.29 15.11 -6.92
N LYS A 304 9.47 14.09 -7.78
CA LYS A 304 9.14 14.06 -9.22
C LYS A 304 10.18 14.74 -10.13
N ASP A 305 11.07 15.56 -9.59
CA ASP A 305 12.15 16.23 -10.33
C ASP A 305 13.40 15.35 -10.45
N GLN A 306 14.09 15.45 -11.58
CA GLN A 306 15.37 14.76 -11.79
C GLN A 306 16.53 15.54 -11.17
N TYR A 307 17.61 14.83 -10.83
CA TYR A 307 18.88 15.46 -10.50
C TYR A 307 19.74 15.68 -11.75
N ASP A 308 20.27 16.89 -11.90
CA ASP A 308 21.22 17.21 -12.96
C ASP A 308 22.68 16.89 -12.57
N GLU A 309 23.62 17.13 -13.50
CA GLU A 309 25.05 16.87 -13.28
C GLU A 309 25.70 17.83 -12.29
N ASP A 310 25.22 19.07 -12.20
CA ASP A 310 25.77 20.10 -11.31
C ASP A 310 25.41 19.77 -9.85
N GLU A 311 24.15 19.41 -9.58
CA GLU A 311 23.69 18.95 -8.26
C GLU A 311 24.46 17.71 -7.79
N ARG A 312 24.74 16.77 -8.70
CA ARG A 312 25.54 15.58 -8.39
C ARG A 312 26.99 15.93 -8.04
N ALA A 313 27.60 16.84 -8.79
CA ALA A 313 28.97 17.30 -8.51
C ALA A 313 29.06 18.01 -7.15
N GLU A 314 28.08 18.86 -6.83
CA GLU A 314 28.00 19.54 -5.53
C GLU A 314 27.88 18.54 -4.38
N ALA A 315 26.98 17.56 -4.50
CA ALA A 315 26.81 16.53 -3.49
C ALA A 315 28.07 15.65 -3.29
N ASP A 316 28.80 15.35 -4.37
CA ASP A 316 30.05 14.61 -4.31
C ASP A 316 31.16 15.38 -3.59
N ASP A 317 31.27 16.69 -3.84
CA ASP A 317 32.24 17.55 -3.15
C ASP A 317 31.90 17.73 -1.67
N GLU A 318 30.60 17.88 -1.35
CA GLU A 318 30.13 17.92 0.02
C GLU A 318 30.39 16.59 0.76
N ARG A 319 30.21 15.45 0.09
CA ARG A 319 30.52 14.14 0.66
C ARG A 319 32.02 14.00 0.98
N LYS A 320 32.90 14.48 0.10
CA LYS A 320 34.36 14.50 0.35
C LYS A 320 34.69 15.37 1.56
N ARG A 321 34.13 16.58 1.62
CA ARG A 321 34.32 17.51 2.74
C ARG A 321 33.89 16.90 4.08
N ARG A 322 32.70 16.31 4.16
CA ARG A 322 32.21 15.62 5.37
C ARG A 322 33.10 14.43 5.77
N ALA A 323 33.66 13.71 4.80
CA ALA A 323 34.56 12.59 5.06
C ALA A 323 35.93 13.06 5.60
N GLU A 324 36.48 14.15 5.06
CA GLU A 324 37.72 14.77 5.55
C GLU A 324 37.55 15.29 6.99
N GLU A 325 36.46 16.03 7.26
CA GLU A 325 36.15 16.55 8.60
C GLU A 325 35.97 15.43 9.63
N SER A 326 35.33 14.32 9.24
CA SER A 326 35.16 13.15 10.11
C SER A 326 36.49 12.45 10.42
N GLN A 327 37.41 12.39 9.44
CA GLN A 327 38.75 11.83 9.63
C GLN A 327 39.60 12.72 10.56
N GLU A 328 39.58 14.02 10.36
CA GLU A 328 40.29 14.98 11.22
C GLU A 328 39.80 14.88 12.66
N ALA A 329 38.48 14.89 12.88
CA ALA A 329 37.90 14.73 14.22
C ALA A 329 38.30 13.42 14.91
N ALA A 330 38.36 12.30 14.17
CA ALA A 330 38.80 11.02 14.71
C ALA A 330 40.30 11.01 15.10
N THR A 331 41.15 11.74 14.36
CA THR A 331 42.57 11.86 14.69
C THR A 331 42.83 12.73 15.92
N GLU A 332 42.03 13.79 16.12
CA GLU A 332 42.16 14.65 17.31
C GLU A 332 41.72 13.93 18.59
N ASP A 333 40.65 13.14 18.56
CA ASP A 333 40.15 12.43 19.75
C ASP A 333 41.10 11.28 20.18
N GLY A 334 41.70 10.57 19.20
CA GLY A 334 42.72 9.56 19.47
C GLY A 334 44.01 10.13 20.09
N SER A 335 44.36 11.38 19.77
CA SER A 335 45.53 12.06 20.33
C SER A 335 45.33 12.48 21.79
N LYS A 336 44.11 12.81 22.21
CA LYS A 336 43.78 13.17 23.60
C LYS A 336 43.70 11.95 24.54
N ALA A 337 43.36 10.77 24.02
CA ALA A 337 43.32 9.54 24.81
C ALA A 337 44.72 8.96 25.12
N GLY A 338 45.74 9.24 24.28
CA GLY A 338 47.12 8.76 24.48
C GLY A 338 47.90 9.50 25.56
N ASP A 339 47.53 10.75 25.88
CA ASP A 339 48.27 11.63 26.80
C ASP A 339 47.86 11.43 28.29
N ALA A 340 46.81 10.64 28.55
CA ALA A 340 46.30 10.40 29.91
C ALA A 340 46.94 9.19 30.62
N THR A 341 47.84 8.43 29.96
CA THR A 341 48.44 7.20 30.53
C THR A 341 49.91 7.31 30.96
N GLU A 342 50.59 8.44 30.78
CA GLU A 342 52.03 8.59 31.14
C GLU A 342 52.31 9.41 32.42
N GLY A 343 51.30 9.72 33.24
CA GLY A 343 51.41 10.63 34.38
C GLY A 343 51.42 10.03 35.80
N GLY A 344 51.82 8.77 36.01
CA GLY A 344 51.77 8.15 37.34
C GLY A 344 52.96 7.24 37.65
N ASP A 345 54.02 7.82 38.19
CA ASP A 345 55.11 7.14 38.91
C ASP A 345 55.34 7.81 40.27
#